data_AF-A0AA91TM14-F1
#
_entry.id   AF-A0AA91TM14-F1
#
_cell.length_a   1.000
_cell.length_b   1.000
_cell.length_c   1.000
_cell.angle_alpha   90.00
_cell.angle_beta   90.00
_cell.angle_gamma   90.00
#
_symmetry.space_group_name_H-M   'P 1'
#
loop_
_entity.id
_entity.type
_entity.pdbx_description
1 polymer ?
#
loop_
_entity_poly.entity_id
_entity_poly.type
_entity_poly.pdbx_seq_one_letter_code
_entity_poly.pdbx_strand_id
1 'polypeptide(L)'
;MKQQKIYSIIIGLVAYIIISHIFHVFFRGKTDIALSLLYIYNDMLYIVGYIFTFMVYGSNKFNRILFGTLSIAFLLFFVYNWWGVSSMPYERFLYIGLGLLVYICEYLYLKAIQNDL
;
A
#
# COMPACT_ATOMS: atom_id res chain seq x y z
N MET A 1 -16.48 -15.00 2.71
CA MET A 1 -15.08 -14.76 3.12
C MET A 1 -14.04 -14.77 1.99
N LYS A 2 -13.69 -15.89 1.34
CA LYS A 2 -12.58 -15.92 0.35
C LYS A 2 -12.81 -14.99 -0.86
N GLN A 3 -14.01 -14.99 -1.45
CA GLN A 3 -14.31 -14.16 -2.63
C GLN A 3 -14.38 -12.66 -2.31
N GLN A 4 -15.10 -12.25 -1.25
CA GLN A 4 -15.18 -10.85 -0.80
C GLN A 4 -13.79 -10.27 -0.47
N LYS A 5 -12.91 -11.07 0.13
CA LYS A 5 -11.52 -10.70 0.39
C LYS A 5 -10.73 -10.45 -0.89
N ILE A 6 -10.88 -11.30 -1.90
CA ILE A 6 -10.21 -11.13 -3.20
C ILE A 6 -10.72 -9.85 -3.88
N TYR A 7 -12.03 -9.59 -3.87
CA TYR A 7 -12.58 -8.35 -4.43
C TYR A 7 -12.06 -7.10 -3.71
N SER A 8 -11.96 -7.13 -2.38
CA SER A 8 -11.38 -6.03 -1.61
C SER A 8 -9.95 -5.73 -2.02
N ILE A 9 -9.12 -6.77 -2.08
CA ILE A 9 -7.71 -6.64 -2.44
C ILE A 9 -7.59 -6.03 -3.83
N ILE A 10 -8.39 -6.49 -4.80
CA ILE A 10 -8.40 -5.96 -6.18
C ILE A 10 -8.82 -4.49 -6.20
N ILE A 11 -9.89 -4.12 -5.48
CA ILE A 11 -10.40 -2.74 -5.45
C ILE A 11 -9.37 -1.79 -4.85
N GLY A 12 -8.76 -2.15 -3.71
CA GLY A 12 -7.72 -1.32 -3.09
C GLY A 12 -6.46 -1.20 -3.95
N LEU A 13 -6.11 -2.24 -4.69
CA LEU A 13 -5.04 -2.22 -5.69
C LEU A 13 -5.32 -1.22 -6.82
N VAL A 14 -6.51 -1.31 -7.41
CA VAL A 14 -6.92 -0.42 -8.51
C VAL A 14 -6.99 1.02 -8.03
N ALA A 15 -7.52 1.27 -6.82
CA ALA A 15 -7.56 2.60 -6.22
C ALA A 15 -6.15 3.16 -6.01
N TYR A 16 -5.23 2.36 -5.46
CA TYR A 16 -3.85 2.78 -5.26
C TYR A 16 -3.15 3.13 -6.58
N ILE A 17 -3.28 2.28 -7.62
CA ILE A 17 -2.67 2.52 -8.93
C ILE A 17 -3.21 3.81 -9.57
N ILE A 18 -4.54 4.00 -9.57
CA ILE A 18 -5.15 5.18 -10.18
C ILE A 18 -4.71 6.45 -9.45
N ILE A 19 -4.75 6.47 -8.12
CA ILE A 19 -4.41 7.66 -7.35
C ILE A 19 -2.89 7.94 -7.42
N SER A 20 -2.05 6.91 -7.34
CA SER A 20 -0.60 7.05 -7.53
C SER A 20 -0.29 7.62 -8.92
N HIS A 21 -0.95 7.11 -9.97
CA HIS A 21 -0.78 7.62 -11.33
C HIS A 21 -1.20 9.09 -11.46
N ILE A 22 -2.32 9.48 -10.85
CA ILE A 22 -2.77 10.88 -10.82
C ILE A 22 -1.69 11.76 -10.17
N PHE A 23 -1.20 11.39 -8.98
CA PHE A 23 -0.12 12.14 -8.34
C PHE A 23 1.13 12.21 -9.20
N HIS A 24 1.51 11.10 -9.81
CA HIS A 24 2.66 11.05 -10.71
C HIS A 24 2.50 12.01 -11.90
N VAL A 25 1.29 12.17 -12.46
CA VAL A 25 1.04 13.12 -13.56
C VAL A 25 1.06 14.57 -13.07
N PHE A 26 0.46 14.85 -11.91
CA PHE A 26 0.39 16.22 -11.37
C PHE A 26 1.73 16.78 -10.90
N PHE A 27 2.60 15.93 -10.35
CA PHE A 27 3.87 16.35 -9.75
C PHE A 27 5.09 16.13 -10.66
N ARG A 28 4.91 15.66 -11.91
CA ARG A 28 6.01 15.47 -12.87
C ARG A 28 6.56 16.81 -13.38
N GLY A 29 7.36 17.48 -12.56
CA GLY A 29 8.00 18.75 -12.92
C GLY A 29 9.05 18.62 -14.03
N LYS A 30 9.73 17.46 -14.16
CA LYS A 30 10.71 17.15 -15.23
C LYS A 30 10.79 15.63 -15.50
N THR A 31 11.12 15.26 -16.73
CA THR A 31 11.37 13.87 -17.15
C THR A 31 12.72 13.38 -16.63
N ASP A 32 12.78 12.96 -15.37
CA ASP A 32 13.92 12.22 -14.83
C ASP A 32 13.60 10.72 -14.78
N ILE A 33 14.42 9.92 -15.45
CA ILE A 33 14.26 8.47 -15.59
C ILE A 33 14.50 7.78 -14.24
N ALA A 34 15.45 8.28 -13.44
CA ALA A 34 15.78 7.71 -12.13
C ALA A 34 14.59 7.85 -11.15
N LEU A 35 13.94 9.00 -11.20
CA LEU A 35 12.77 9.28 -10.39
C LEU A 35 11.56 8.43 -10.81
N SER A 36 11.34 8.29 -12.12
CA SER A 36 10.28 7.44 -12.68
C SER A 36 10.46 5.97 -12.29
N LEU A 37 11.70 5.46 -12.27
CA LEU A 37 12.03 4.11 -11.79
C LEU A 37 11.74 3.93 -10.31
N LEU A 38 12.06 4.93 -9.48
CA LEU A 38 11.82 4.90 -8.05
C LEU A 38 10.32 4.87 -7.72
N TYR A 39 9.50 5.62 -8.46
CA TYR A 39 8.04 5.57 -8.36
C TYR A 39 7.50 4.17 -8.68
N ILE A 40 7.92 3.60 -9.81
CA ILE A 40 7.51 2.23 -10.21
C ILE A 40 7.94 1.21 -9.16
N TYR A 41 9.16 1.33 -8.62
CA TYR A 41 9.67 0.42 -7.60
C TYR A 41 8.85 0.50 -6.31
N ASN A 42 8.56 1.70 -5.81
CA ASN A 42 7.75 1.89 -4.61
C ASN A 42 6.30 1.44 -4.81
N ASP A 43 5.71 1.69 -5.98
CA ASP A 43 4.37 1.21 -6.31
C ASP A 43 4.32 -0.32 -6.37
N MET A 44 5.32 -0.95 -7.00
CA MET A 44 5.44 -2.41 -6.98
C MET A 44 5.64 -2.95 -5.57
N LEU A 45 6.48 -2.30 -4.76
CA LEU A 45 6.70 -2.68 -3.37
C LEU A 45 5.40 -2.63 -2.57
N TYR A 46 4.64 -1.56 -2.71
CA TYR A 46 3.37 -1.37 -2.04
C TYR A 46 2.36 -2.42 -2.51
N ILE A 47 2.22 -2.63 -3.82
CA ILE A 47 1.32 -3.64 -4.40
C ILE A 47 1.64 -5.05 -3.89
N VAL A 48 2.90 -5.47 -3.99
CA VAL A 48 3.32 -6.82 -3.58
C VAL A 48 3.18 -6.98 -2.07
N GLY A 49 3.61 -5.99 -1.30
CA GLY A 49 3.47 -5.97 0.16
C GLY A 49 2.02 -6.04 0.59
N TYR A 50 1.13 -5.30 -0.09
CA TYR A 50 -0.30 -5.27 0.13
C TYR A 50 -0.93 -6.64 -0.16
N ILE A 51 -0.70 -7.23 -1.34
CA ILE A 51 -1.21 -8.57 -1.67
C ILE A 51 -0.73 -9.58 -0.63
N PHE A 52 0.57 -9.59 -0.30
CA PHE A 52 1.15 -10.59 0.59
C PHE A 52 0.62 -10.49 2.03
N THR A 53 0.58 -9.28 2.59
CA THR A 53 0.04 -9.04 3.94
C THR A 53 -1.44 -9.37 3.99
N PHE A 54 -2.25 -8.82 3.09
CA PHE A 54 -3.68 -9.07 3.12
C PHE A 54 -4.05 -10.51 2.78
N MET A 55 -3.28 -11.25 1.97
CA MET A 55 -3.50 -12.69 1.79
C MET A 55 -3.36 -13.48 3.09
N VAL A 56 -2.43 -13.10 3.97
CA VAL A 56 -2.22 -13.74 5.29
C VAL A 56 -3.34 -13.42 6.27
N TYR A 57 -4.05 -12.30 6.10
CA TYR A 57 -5.13 -11.88 7.00
C TYR A 57 -6.21 -12.98 7.18
N GLY A 58 -6.52 -13.35 8.42
CA GLY A 58 -7.50 -14.41 8.69
C GLY A 58 -7.91 -14.52 10.17
N SER A 59 -8.87 -15.40 10.45
CA SER A 59 -9.48 -15.53 11.79
C SER A 59 -8.57 -16.19 12.83
N ASN A 60 -7.66 -17.06 12.40
CA ASN A 60 -6.76 -17.74 13.30
C ASN A 60 -5.81 -16.77 14.03
N LYS A 61 -5.60 -17.01 15.34
CA LYS A 61 -4.71 -16.20 16.18
C LYS A 61 -3.29 -16.09 15.60
N PHE A 62 -2.76 -17.18 15.05
CA PHE A 62 -1.47 -17.20 14.36
C PHE A 62 -1.44 -16.28 13.14
N ASN A 63 -2.46 -16.34 12.28
CA ASN A 63 -2.57 -15.50 11.08
C ASN A 63 -2.70 -14.01 11.42
N ARG A 64 -3.37 -13.66 12.52
CA ARG A 64 -3.43 -12.27 13.02
C ARG A 64 -2.07 -11.74 13.44
N ILE A 65 -1.28 -12.55 14.15
CA ILE A 65 0.08 -12.18 14.56
C ILE A 65 0.97 -12.05 13.33
N LEU A 66 0.95 -13.05 12.43
CA LEU A 66 1.75 -13.05 11.21
C LEU A 66 1.41 -11.85 10.30
N PHE A 67 0.12 -11.55 10.15
CA PHE A 67 -0.37 -10.36 9.48
C PHE A 67 0.25 -9.12 10.11
N GLY A 68 0.04 -8.89 11.42
CA GLY A 68 0.56 -7.71 12.10
C GLY A 68 2.06 -7.52 11.93
N THR A 69 2.85 -8.58 12.06
CA THR A 69 4.32 -8.51 11.88
C THR A 69 4.72 -8.18 10.43
N LEU A 70 4.08 -8.81 9.44
CA LEU A 70 4.37 -8.56 8.03
C LEU A 70 3.94 -7.16 7.62
N SER A 71 2.78 -6.72 8.08
CA SER A 71 2.22 -5.38 7.84
C SER A 71 3.14 -4.29 8.35
N ILE A 72 3.62 -4.41 9.59
CA ILE A 72 4.55 -3.45 10.18
C ILE A 72 5.87 -3.45 9.39
N ALA A 73 6.42 -4.63 9.07
CA ALA A 73 7.67 -4.73 8.31
C ALA A 73 7.57 -4.07 6.92
N PHE A 74 6.49 -4.36 6.16
CA PHE A 74 6.28 -3.78 4.83
C PHE A 74 6.02 -2.28 4.87
N LEU A 75 5.21 -1.79 5.82
CA LEU A 75 4.95 -0.36 5.97
C LEU A 75 6.21 0.41 6.36
N LEU A 76 7.02 -0.13 7.28
CA LEU A 76 8.31 0.48 7.64
C LEU A 76 9.26 0.50 6.45
N PHE A 77 9.32 -0.58 5.66
CA PHE A 77 10.16 -0.63 4.47
C PHE A 77 9.68 0.36 3.39
N PHE A 78 8.38 0.48 3.16
CA PHE A 78 7.81 1.47 2.26
C PHE A 78 8.14 2.91 2.69
N VAL A 79 7.91 3.25 3.97
CA VAL A 79 8.24 4.57 4.51
C VAL A 79 9.73 4.86 4.41
N TYR A 80 10.59 3.88 4.69
CA TYR A 80 12.04 4.02 4.58
C TYR A 80 12.48 4.36 3.14
N ASN A 81 11.92 3.68 2.14
CA ASN A 81 12.25 3.94 0.73
C ASN A 81 11.87 5.37 0.32
N TRP A 82 10.73 5.89 0.77
CA TRP A 82 10.33 7.28 0.53
C TRP A 82 11.13 8.30 1.35
N TRP A 83 11.57 7.92 2.55
CA TRP A 83 12.39 8.78 3.40
C TRP A 83 13.79 9.01 2.83
N GLY A 84 14.35 8.02 2.13
CA GLY A 84 15.63 8.12 1.43
C GLY A 84 15.65 9.14 0.27
N VAL A 85 14.48 9.65 -0.14
CA VAL A 85 14.34 10.62 -1.21
C VAL A 85 14.43 12.03 -0.64
N SER A 86 15.61 12.65 -0.74
CA SER A 86 15.84 14.03 -0.28
C SER A 86 15.39 15.10 -1.27
N SER A 87 15.28 14.76 -2.56
CA SER A 87 14.99 15.69 -3.65
C SER A 87 13.53 16.15 -3.71
N MET A 88 12.61 15.47 -3.02
CA MET A 88 11.16 15.70 -3.13
C MET A 88 10.47 15.71 -1.76
N PRO A 89 10.70 16.75 -0.94
CA PRO A 89 10.32 16.75 0.45
C PRO A 89 8.81 16.81 0.69
N TYR A 90 8.02 17.37 -0.23
CA TYR A 90 6.56 17.48 -0.09
C TYR A 90 5.81 16.27 -0.69
N GLU A 91 6.22 15.85 -1.89
CA GLU A 91 5.61 14.73 -2.61
C GLU A 91 5.75 13.42 -1.82
N ARG A 92 6.91 13.17 -1.19
CA ARG A 92 7.12 11.99 -0.35
C ARG A 92 6.06 11.83 0.75
N PHE A 93 5.61 12.92 1.37
CA PHE A 93 4.60 12.86 2.43
C PHE A 93 3.22 12.51 1.86
N LEU A 94 2.92 12.96 0.64
CA LEU A 94 1.68 12.59 -0.05
C LEU A 94 1.69 11.09 -0.40
N TYR A 95 2.79 10.55 -0.89
CA TYR A 95 2.90 9.12 -1.21
C TYR A 95 2.87 8.23 0.04
N ILE A 96 3.59 8.62 1.10
CA ILE A 96 3.51 7.93 2.39
C ILE A 96 2.08 7.99 2.95
N GLY A 97 1.46 9.16 2.92
CA GLY A 97 0.09 9.36 3.38
C GLY A 97 -0.94 8.54 2.59
N LEU A 98 -0.81 8.51 1.26
CA LEU A 98 -1.67 7.71 0.38
C LEU A 98 -1.54 6.22 0.69
N GLY A 99 -0.30 5.71 0.76
CA GLY A 99 -0.05 4.31 1.07
C GLY A 99 -0.65 3.93 2.44
N LEU A 100 -0.45 4.75 3.46
CA LEU A 100 -1.06 4.50 4.78
C LEU A 100 -2.60 4.55 4.73
N LEU A 101 -3.18 5.50 4.00
CA LEU A 101 -4.63 5.66 3.90
C LEU A 101 -5.27 4.44 3.24
N VAL A 102 -4.76 4.02 2.07
CA VAL A 102 -5.29 2.84 1.37
C VAL A 102 -5.15 1.60 2.25
N TYR A 103 -4.02 1.45 2.94
CA TYR A 103 -3.77 0.34 3.84
C TYR A 103 -4.79 0.30 5.01
N ILE A 104 -5.06 1.44 5.64
CA ILE A 104 -6.05 1.56 6.72
C ILE A 104 -7.46 1.25 6.21
N CYS A 105 -7.84 1.80 5.06
CA CYS A 105 -9.16 1.56 4.45
C CYS A 105 -9.40 0.07 4.21
N GLU A 106 -8.43 -0.63 3.62
CA GLU A 106 -8.52 -2.08 3.38
C GLU A 106 -8.62 -2.86 4.68
N TYR A 107 -7.78 -2.52 5.67
CA TYR A 107 -7.79 -3.18 6.97
C TYR A 107 -9.15 -3.04 7.66
N LEU A 108 -9.73 -1.83 7.66
CA LEU A 108 -11.04 -1.58 8.24
C LEU A 108 -12.14 -2.37 7.52
N TYR A 109 -12.11 -2.42 6.20
CA TYR A 109 -13.08 -3.15 5.40
C TYR A 109 -12.99 -4.67 5.62
N LEU A 110 -11.79 -5.24 5.59
CA LEU A 110 -11.60 -6.66 5.87
C LEU A 110 -11.96 -7.04 7.32
N LYS A 111 -11.74 -6.13 8.26
CA LYS A 111 -12.17 -6.31 9.65
C LYS A 111 -13.70 -6.28 9.77
N ALA A 112 -14.38 -5.38 9.07
CA ALA A 112 -15.85 -5.32 9.05
C ALA A 112 -16.45 -6.62 8.48
N ILE A 113 -15.97 -7.07 7.31
CA ILE A 113 -16.41 -8.34 6.70
C ILE A 113 -16.23 -9.52 7.67
N GLN A 114 -15.14 -9.55 8.43
CA GLN A 114 -14.87 -10.64 9.36
C GLN A 114 -15.75 -10.59 10.61
N ASN A 115 -16.21 -9.42 11.04
CA ASN A 115 -17.06 -9.25 12.21
C ASN A 115 -18.56 -9.44 11.93
N ASP A 116 -18.99 -9.27 10.68
CA ASP A 116 -20.39 -9.49 10.24
C ASP A 116 -20.75 -10.97 10.00
N LEU A 117 -19.85 -11.90 10.37
CA LEU A 117 -19.94 -13.37 10.20
C LEU A 117 -19.82 -14.06 11.56
#